data_AF-A0A1A7GTR1-F1
#
_entry.id   AF-A0A1A7GTR1-F1
#
_cell.length_a   1.000
_cell.length_b   1.000
_cell.length_c   1.000
_cell.angle_alpha   90.00
_cell.angle_beta   90.00
_cell.angle_gamma   90.00
#
_symmetry.space_group_name_H-M   'P 1'
#
loop_
_entity.id
_entity.type
_entity.pdbx_description
1 polymer ?
#
loop_
_entity_poly.entity_id
_entity_poly.type
_entity_poly.pdbx_seq_one_letter_code
_entity_poly.pdbx_strand_id
1 'polypeptide(L)'
;MLDAARDCVLAVGVRRTTLTDVARRAGVSRMTIYRRWPDVRTLVGDVMTREWVSVTLGDAPSTDTTRPVREQLVDGLVAGLRAFRSHPLLCKILDVDPELLLPYLFDRRGASQDALLAFVQEALEQGHADGSVRADHPLRQARSLFLVIQSFALSLQTMADAADPELADEAFYDELRHILERTLAP
;
A
#
# COMPACT_ATOMS: atom_id res chain seq x y z
N MET A 1 6.45 -15.85 12.77
CA MET A 1 7.14 -14.71 13.44
C MET A 1 6.54 -13.38 13.04
N LEU A 2 6.40 -13.08 11.74
CA LEU A 2 5.73 -11.86 11.29
C LEU A 2 4.26 -11.77 11.71
N ASP A 3 3.52 -12.89 11.74
CA ASP A 3 2.14 -12.90 12.28
C ASP A 3 2.08 -12.54 13.76
N ALA A 4 2.98 -13.12 14.57
CA ALA A 4 3.09 -12.77 15.98
C ALA A 4 3.47 -11.29 16.18
N ALA A 5 4.32 -10.75 15.32
CA ALA A 5 4.69 -9.34 15.34
C ALA A 5 3.50 -8.44 14.98
N ARG A 6 2.79 -8.78 13.90
CA ARG A 6 1.55 -8.11 13.48
C ARG A 6 0.53 -8.08 14.61
N ASP A 7 0.27 -9.23 15.24
CA ASP A 7 -0.67 -9.32 16.34
C ASP A 7 -0.26 -8.48 17.56
N CYS A 8 1.03 -8.45 17.90
CA CYS A 8 1.55 -7.57 18.95
C CYS A 8 1.29 -6.10 18.62
N VAL A 9 1.58 -5.68 17.39
CA VAL A 9 1.32 -4.30 16.94
C VAL A 9 -0.17 -3.97 16.97
N LEU A 10 -1.03 -4.87 16.49
CA LEU A 10 -2.48 -4.68 16.55
C LEU A 10 -2.97 -4.51 18.00
N ALA A 11 -2.42 -5.28 18.93
CA ALA A 11 -2.79 -5.23 20.34
C ALA A 11 -2.36 -3.93 21.03
N VAL A 12 -1.11 -3.49 20.88
CA VAL A 12 -0.55 -2.41 21.73
C VAL A 12 0.09 -1.25 20.97
N GLY A 13 0.14 -1.30 19.65
CA GLY A 13 0.91 -0.37 18.82
C GLY A 13 2.39 -0.73 18.74
N VAL A 14 3.10 -0.07 17.84
CA VAL A 14 4.51 -0.30 17.54
C VAL A 14 5.39 0.15 18.70
N ARG A 15 5.13 1.35 19.26
CA ARG A 15 5.94 1.90 20.37
C ARG A 15 5.96 1.03 21.62
N ARG A 16 4.89 0.27 21.86
CA ARG A 16 4.76 -0.63 23.03
C ARG A 16 5.09 -2.09 22.72
N THR A 17 5.40 -2.42 21.47
CA THR A 17 5.80 -3.77 21.08
C THR A 17 7.30 -3.97 21.33
N THR A 18 7.69 -5.09 21.92
CA THR A 18 9.10 -5.47 22.07
C THR A 18 9.43 -6.76 21.31
N LEU A 19 10.68 -6.94 20.89
CA LEU A 19 11.14 -8.21 20.29
C LEU A 19 10.96 -9.40 21.24
N THR A 20 10.99 -9.16 22.55
CA THR A 20 10.73 -10.20 23.57
C THR A 20 9.25 -10.61 23.57
N ASP A 21 8.32 -9.65 23.48
CA ASP A 21 6.89 -9.95 23.38
C ASP A 21 6.57 -10.75 22.13
N VAL A 22 7.18 -10.37 21.00
CA VAL A 22 7.02 -11.11 19.74
C VAL A 22 7.61 -12.51 19.86
N ALA A 23 8.80 -12.68 20.44
CA ALA A 23 9.42 -13.99 20.62
C ALA A 23 8.54 -14.92 21.46
N ARG A 24 8.03 -14.40 22.60
CA ARG A 24 7.09 -15.09 23.47
C ARG A 24 5.82 -15.50 22.72
N ARG A 25 5.21 -14.57 21.97
CA ARG A 25 3.99 -14.85 21.20
C ARG A 25 4.22 -15.84 20.05
N ALA A 26 5.39 -15.79 19.42
CA ALA A 26 5.78 -16.69 18.35
C ALA A 26 6.23 -18.08 18.84
N GLY A 27 6.35 -18.30 20.17
CA GLY A 27 6.82 -19.56 20.72
C GLY A 27 8.30 -19.86 20.44
N VAL A 28 9.13 -18.83 20.20
CA VAL A 28 10.56 -18.99 19.87
C VAL A 28 11.45 -18.33 20.93
N SER A 29 12.72 -18.75 20.96
CA SER A 29 13.71 -18.09 21.83
C SER A 29 13.93 -16.63 21.42
N ARG A 30 14.28 -15.76 22.39
CA ARG A 30 14.69 -14.37 22.10
C ARG A 30 15.83 -14.32 21.08
N MET A 31 16.82 -15.21 21.22
CA MET A 31 17.98 -15.26 20.33
C MET A 31 17.58 -15.53 18.87
N THR A 32 16.53 -16.31 18.63
CA THR A 32 15.99 -16.57 17.29
C THR A 32 15.50 -15.28 16.63
N ILE A 33 14.81 -14.41 17.37
CA ILE A 33 14.32 -13.12 16.86
C ILE A 33 15.47 -12.13 16.67
N TYR A 34 16.30 -11.93 17.69
CA TYR A 34 17.40 -10.95 17.62
C TYR A 34 18.42 -11.25 16.51
N ARG A 35 18.61 -12.52 16.14
CA ARG A 35 19.48 -12.90 15.00
C ARG A 35 18.94 -12.42 13.65
N ARG A 36 17.62 -12.27 13.52
CA ARG A 36 16.97 -11.86 12.26
C ARG A 36 16.63 -10.38 12.23
N TRP A 37 16.23 -9.82 13.37
CA TRP A 37 15.87 -8.41 13.50
C TRP A 37 16.64 -7.78 14.66
N PRO A 38 17.50 -6.80 14.40
CA PRO A 38 18.26 -6.12 15.44
C PRO A 38 17.37 -5.28 16.37
N ASP A 39 16.22 -4.82 15.86
CA ASP A 39 15.28 -3.98 16.59
C ASP A 39 13.83 -4.19 16.11
N VAL A 40 12.86 -3.69 16.89
CA VAL A 40 11.44 -3.83 16.59
C VAL A 40 11.00 -3.06 15.34
N ARG A 41 11.65 -1.93 15.01
CA ARG A 41 11.28 -1.15 13.82
C ARG A 41 11.66 -1.89 12.55
N THR A 42 12.82 -2.56 12.52
CA THR A 42 13.22 -3.42 11.41
C THR A 42 12.24 -4.58 11.23
N LEU A 43 11.82 -5.24 12.32
CA LEU A 43 10.79 -6.27 12.29
C LEU A 43 9.45 -5.75 11.77
N VAL A 44 9.00 -4.60 12.25
CA VAL A 44 7.72 -4.00 11.83
C VAL A 44 7.79 -3.55 10.37
N GLY A 45 8.94 -3.07 9.89
CA GLY A 45 9.14 -2.77 8.47
C GLY A 45 8.94 -4.00 7.57
N ASP A 46 9.41 -5.17 8.00
CA ASP A 46 9.17 -6.44 7.29
C ASP A 46 7.70 -6.88 7.35
N VAL A 47 7.05 -6.72 8.50
CA VAL A 47 5.60 -6.95 8.63
C VAL A 47 4.85 -6.06 7.66
N MET A 48 5.09 -4.74 7.71
CA MET A 48 4.51 -3.75 6.81
C MET A 48 4.70 -4.16 5.34
N THR A 49 5.93 -4.47 4.93
CA THR A 49 6.22 -4.88 3.55
C THR A 49 5.38 -6.08 3.14
N ARG A 50 5.31 -7.13 3.97
CA ARG A 50 4.49 -8.31 3.71
C ARG A 50 3.00 -7.98 3.57
N GLU A 51 2.45 -7.24 4.54
CA GLU A 51 1.02 -6.90 4.55
C GLU A 51 0.64 -6.00 3.38
N TRP A 52 1.45 -4.98 3.08
CA TRP A 52 1.19 -4.05 1.98
C TRP A 52 1.25 -4.73 0.63
N VAL A 53 2.28 -5.53 0.37
CA VAL A 53 2.36 -6.31 -0.88
C VAL A 53 1.19 -7.28 -1.00
N SER A 54 0.84 -7.97 0.09
CA SER A 54 -0.28 -8.92 0.07
C SER A 54 -1.62 -8.22 -0.20
N VAL A 55 -1.88 -7.06 0.37
CA VAL A 55 -3.18 -6.39 0.24
C VAL A 55 -3.31 -5.61 -1.07
N THR A 56 -2.23 -5.07 -1.61
CA THR A 56 -2.28 -4.28 -2.85
C THR A 56 -2.02 -5.10 -4.11
N LEU A 57 -1.29 -6.21 -4.02
CA LEU A 57 -0.91 -7.04 -5.17
C LEU A 57 -1.41 -8.50 -5.07
N GLY A 58 -1.95 -8.93 -3.93
CA GLY A 58 -2.35 -10.33 -3.71
C GLY A 58 -3.53 -10.79 -4.56
N ASP A 59 -4.45 -9.88 -4.88
CA ASP A 59 -5.62 -10.12 -5.75
C ASP A 59 -5.45 -9.47 -7.13
N ALA A 60 -4.21 -9.17 -7.55
CA ALA A 60 -3.96 -8.62 -8.88
C ALA A 60 -4.66 -9.53 -9.91
N PRO A 61 -5.65 -9.00 -10.67
CA PRO A 61 -6.51 -9.84 -11.48
C PRO A 61 -5.66 -10.67 -12.44
N SER A 62 -6.04 -11.94 -12.59
CA SER A 62 -5.51 -12.76 -13.68
C SER A 62 -5.69 -11.97 -14.97
N THR A 63 -4.61 -11.71 -15.70
CA THR A 63 -4.57 -10.82 -16.86
C THR A 63 -5.70 -11.19 -17.82
N ASP A 64 -6.77 -10.41 -17.82
CA ASP A 64 -7.88 -10.62 -18.73
C ASP A 64 -7.45 -10.04 -20.07
N THR A 65 -7.00 -10.91 -20.96
CA THR A 65 -6.50 -10.50 -22.28
C THR A 65 -7.58 -9.90 -23.18
N THR A 66 -8.85 -9.94 -22.76
CA THR A 66 -9.96 -9.35 -23.50
C THR A 66 -10.20 -7.87 -23.17
N ARG A 67 -9.63 -7.37 -22.07
CA ARG A 67 -9.80 -5.98 -21.61
C ARG A 67 -8.53 -5.15 -21.86
N PRO A 68 -8.64 -3.86 -22.24
CA PRO A 68 -7.49 -2.97 -22.33
C PRO A 68 -6.70 -2.92 -21.02
N VAL A 69 -5.37 -2.86 -21.09
CA VAL A 69 -4.52 -2.85 -19.88
C VAL A 69 -4.81 -1.63 -19.00
N ARG A 70 -5.13 -0.47 -19.59
CA ARG A 70 -5.52 0.74 -18.83
C ARG A 70 -6.65 0.45 -17.85
N GLU A 71 -7.74 -0.17 -18.30
CA GLU A 71 -8.92 -0.41 -17.46
C GLU A 71 -8.59 -1.35 -16.30
N GLN A 72 -7.82 -2.41 -16.58
CA GLN A 72 -7.37 -3.37 -15.57
C GLN A 72 -6.45 -2.71 -14.53
N LEU A 73 -5.55 -1.84 -14.98
CA LEU A 73 -4.65 -1.09 -14.10
C LEU A 73 -5.44 -0.13 -13.20
N VAL A 74 -6.39 0.63 -13.77
CA VAL A 74 -7.23 1.55 -12.97
C VAL A 74 -8.06 0.77 -11.95
N ASP A 75 -8.72 -0.31 -12.35
CA ASP A 75 -9.48 -1.19 -11.45
C ASP A 75 -8.61 -1.71 -10.30
N GLY A 76 -7.43 -2.25 -10.62
CA GLY A 76 -6.49 -2.79 -9.65
C GLY A 76 -5.97 -1.74 -8.68
N LEU A 77 -5.66 -0.53 -9.15
CA LEU A 77 -5.16 0.56 -8.30
C LEU A 77 -6.25 1.07 -7.34
N VAL A 78 -7.49 1.23 -7.80
CA VAL A 78 -8.60 1.66 -6.93
C VAL A 78 -8.98 0.56 -5.94
N ALA A 79 -9.07 -0.70 -6.37
CA ALA A 79 -9.36 -1.83 -5.50
C ALA A 79 -8.25 -2.02 -4.45
N GLY A 80 -6.99 -1.99 -4.88
CA GLY A 80 -5.83 -2.10 -4.00
C GLY A 80 -5.74 -0.97 -2.99
N LEU A 81 -6.08 0.27 -3.38
CA LEU A 81 -6.17 1.40 -2.46
C LEU A 81 -7.27 1.19 -1.41
N ARG A 82 -8.47 0.79 -1.82
CA ARG A 82 -9.59 0.52 -0.89
C ARG A 82 -9.18 -0.57 0.11
N ALA A 83 -8.61 -1.67 -0.38
CA ALA A 83 -8.15 -2.77 0.46
C ALA A 83 -7.06 -2.31 1.44
N PHE A 84 -6.08 -1.54 0.96
CA PHE A 84 -5.01 -0.96 1.77
C PHE A 84 -5.55 -0.04 2.88
N ARG A 85 -6.48 0.87 2.55
CA ARG A 85 -7.09 1.80 3.52
C ARG A 85 -7.93 1.10 4.57
N SER A 86 -8.58 0.00 4.23
CA SER A 86 -9.34 -0.83 5.17
C SER A 86 -8.47 -1.78 6.00
N HIS A 87 -7.16 -1.86 5.73
CA HIS A 87 -6.29 -2.84 6.36
C HIS A 87 -6.06 -2.53 7.86
N PRO A 88 -6.33 -3.49 8.78
CA PRO A 88 -6.26 -3.22 10.23
C PRO A 88 -4.91 -2.70 10.72
N LEU A 89 -3.82 -3.16 10.13
CA LEU A 89 -2.48 -2.68 10.49
C LEU A 89 -2.29 -1.21 10.11
N LEU A 90 -2.88 -0.76 9.00
CA LEU A 90 -2.72 0.62 8.54
C LEU A 90 -3.49 1.55 9.46
N CYS A 91 -4.76 1.24 9.71
CA CYS A 91 -5.60 1.99 10.65
C CYS A 91 -4.89 2.08 12.01
N LYS A 92 -4.38 0.95 12.53
CA LYS A 92 -3.64 0.93 13.80
C LYS A 92 -2.42 1.84 13.80
N ILE A 93 -1.64 1.85 12.72
CA ILE A 93 -0.45 2.70 12.59
C ILE A 93 -0.86 4.18 12.53
N LEU A 94 -1.87 4.53 11.73
CA LEU A 94 -2.35 5.91 11.60
C LEU A 94 -2.89 6.44 12.94
N ASP A 95 -3.62 5.61 13.69
CA ASP A 95 -4.24 6.00 14.95
C ASP A 95 -3.23 6.13 16.09
N VAL A 96 -2.21 5.27 16.13
CA VAL A 96 -1.36 5.10 17.32
C VAL A 96 0.10 5.47 17.09
N ASP A 97 0.65 5.25 15.91
CA ASP A 97 2.09 5.42 15.64
C ASP A 97 2.36 6.02 14.23
N PRO A 98 1.71 7.15 13.85
CA PRO A 98 1.79 7.69 12.49
C PRO A 98 3.20 8.11 12.09
N GLU A 99 4.08 8.42 13.06
CA GLU A 99 5.47 8.78 12.80
C GLU A 99 6.28 7.64 12.18
N LEU A 100 5.76 6.41 12.23
CA LEU A 100 6.35 5.27 11.53
C LEU A 100 6.31 5.44 10.00
N LEU A 101 5.35 6.21 9.48
CA LEU A 101 5.17 6.43 8.05
C LEU A 101 6.04 7.56 7.49
N LEU A 102 6.49 8.50 8.33
CA LEU A 102 7.21 9.71 7.90
C LEU A 102 8.44 9.42 7.01
N PRO A 103 9.30 8.42 7.31
CA PRO A 103 10.45 8.13 6.45
C PRO A 103 10.04 7.74 5.03
N TYR A 104 8.86 7.15 4.85
CA TYR A 104 8.34 6.73 3.54
C TYR A 104 7.68 7.86 2.75
N LEU A 105 7.46 9.01 3.40
CA LEU A 105 6.91 10.22 2.79
C LEU A 105 7.99 11.22 2.40
N PHE A 106 9.00 11.38 3.24
CA PHE A 106 9.96 12.48 3.13
C PHE A 106 11.39 12.03 2.86
N ASP A 107 11.79 10.83 3.27
CA ASP A 107 13.21 10.46 3.30
C ASP A 107 13.58 9.40 2.25
N ARG A 108 12.78 8.35 2.11
CA ARG A 108 13.12 7.18 1.28
C ARG A 108 11.90 6.41 0.81
N ARG A 109 12.08 5.56 -0.21
CA ARG A 109 11.09 4.53 -0.52
C ARG A 109 11.31 3.25 0.29
N GLY A 110 10.22 2.56 0.61
CA GLY A 110 10.21 1.23 1.20
C GLY A 110 10.02 0.13 0.16
N ALA A 111 10.32 -1.12 0.54
CA ALA A 111 10.22 -2.27 -0.34
C ALA A 111 8.79 -2.48 -0.92
N SER A 112 7.74 -2.16 -0.17
CA SER A 112 6.36 -2.21 -0.69
C SER A 112 6.08 -1.14 -1.75
N GLN A 113 6.62 0.07 -1.59
CA GLN A 113 6.48 1.14 -2.58
C GLN A 113 7.27 0.79 -3.85
N ASP A 114 8.48 0.23 -3.71
CA ASP A 114 9.27 -0.23 -4.85
C ASP A 114 8.58 -1.40 -5.58
N ALA A 115 7.95 -2.34 -4.85
CA ALA A 115 7.18 -3.43 -5.45
C ALA A 115 5.96 -2.93 -6.24
N LEU A 116 5.19 -1.99 -5.67
CA LEU A 116 4.06 -1.38 -6.37
C LEU A 116 4.53 -0.61 -7.62
N LEU A 117 5.62 0.15 -7.52
CA LEU A 117 6.18 0.88 -8.67
C LEU A 117 6.61 -0.06 -9.80
N ALA A 118 7.23 -1.19 -9.47
CA ALA A 118 7.62 -2.20 -10.47
C ALA A 118 6.39 -2.79 -11.17
N PHE A 119 5.37 -3.18 -10.39
CA PHE A 119 4.11 -3.68 -10.93
C PHE A 119 3.42 -2.67 -11.85
N VAL A 120 3.29 -1.42 -11.42
CA VAL A 120 2.67 -0.36 -12.22
C VAL A 120 3.48 -0.08 -13.47
N GLN A 121 4.82 -0.04 -13.38
CA GLN A 121 5.67 0.20 -14.54
C GLN A 121 5.45 -0.88 -15.62
N GLU A 122 5.40 -2.15 -15.23
CA GLU A 122 5.16 -3.27 -16.15
C GLU A 122 3.79 -3.14 -16.83
N ALA A 123 2.73 -2.84 -16.07
CA ALA A 123 1.40 -2.60 -16.63
C ALA A 123 1.37 -1.40 -17.59
N LEU A 124 2.11 -0.32 -17.31
CA LEU A 124 2.20 0.82 -18.21
C LEU A 124 2.94 0.48 -19.50
N GLU A 125 4.00 -0.32 -19.44
CA GLU A 125 4.72 -0.81 -20.62
C GLU A 125 3.80 -1.67 -21.51
N GLN A 126 2.98 -2.54 -20.90
CA GLN A 126 1.96 -3.31 -21.62
C GLN A 126 0.87 -2.41 -22.20
N GLY A 127 0.40 -1.40 -21.45
CA GLY A 127 -0.59 -0.43 -21.89
C GLY A 127 -0.10 0.49 -23.02
N HIS A 128 1.20 0.77 -23.08
CA HIS A 128 1.80 1.45 -24.22
C HIS A 128 1.81 0.54 -25.46
N ALA A 129 2.06 -0.76 -25.28
CA ALA A 129 2.13 -1.73 -26.36
C ALA A 129 0.75 -2.05 -26.97
N ASP A 130 -0.30 -2.09 -26.15
CA ASP A 130 -1.69 -2.31 -26.62
C ASP A 130 -2.39 -1.01 -27.05
N GLY A 131 -1.75 0.15 -26.83
CA GLY A 131 -2.26 1.48 -27.19
C GLY A 131 -3.37 2.00 -26.28
N SER A 132 -3.67 1.32 -25.17
CA SER A 132 -4.69 1.73 -24.20
C SER A 132 -4.22 2.86 -23.28
N VAL A 133 -2.89 3.01 -23.11
CA VAL A 133 -2.25 4.05 -22.30
C VAL A 133 -1.44 5.00 -23.18
N ARG A 134 -1.52 6.31 -22.93
CA ARG A 134 -0.71 7.32 -23.61
C ARG A 134 0.78 7.03 -23.50
N ALA A 135 1.51 7.16 -24.61
CA ALA A 135 2.95 6.95 -24.63
C ALA A 135 3.69 8.02 -23.79
N ASP A 136 4.52 7.58 -22.84
CA ASP A 136 5.41 8.43 -22.03
C ASP A 136 6.55 7.57 -21.46
N HIS A 137 7.41 8.17 -20.64
CA HIS A 137 8.42 7.43 -19.88
C HIS A 137 7.74 6.59 -18.77
N PRO A 138 7.79 5.24 -18.83
CA PRO A 138 7.02 4.37 -17.93
C PRO A 138 7.30 4.62 -16.44
N LEU A 139 8.57 4.71 -16.06
CA LEU A 139 8.95 4.99 -14.67
C LEU A 139 8.45 6.35 -14.15
N ARG A 140 8.37 7.37 -15.01
CA ARG A 140 7.87 8.70 -14.62
C ARG A 140 6.36 8.66 -14.43
N GLN A 141 5.63 8.00 -15.33
CA GLN A 141 4.20 7.77 -15.14
C GLN A 141 3.93 6.97 -13.86
N ALA A 142 4.61 5.84 -13.65
CA ALA A 142 4.43 5.00 -12.46
C ALA A 142 4.62 5.80 -11.16
N ARG A 143 5.69 6.61 -11.08
CA ARG A 143 5.95 7.47 -9.92
C ARG A 143 4.90 8.57 -9.75
N SER A 144 4.40 9.12 -10.84
CA SER A 144 3.34 10.16 -10.79
C SER A 144 2.03 9.57 -10.29
N LEU A 145 1.63 8.39 -10.79
CA LEU A 145 0.47 7.66 -10.29
C LEU A 145 0.63 7.30 -8.81
N PHE A 146 1.82 6.85 -8.41
CA PHE A 146 2.12 6.55 -7.02
C PHE A 146 1.93 7.77 -6.11
N LEU A 147 2.39 8.96 -6.52
CA LEU A 147 2.21 10.19 -5.74
C LEU A 147 0.73 10.56 -5.57
N VAL A 148 -0.08 10.39 -6.63
CA VAL A 148 -1.53 10.58 -6.56
C VAL A 148 -2.15 9.57 -5.60
N ILE A 149 -1.88 8.28 -5.78
CA ILE A 149 -2.51 7.23 -4.96
C ILE A 149 -2.09 7.32 -3.50
N GLN A 150 -0.83 7.67 -3.22
CA GLN A 150 -0.33 7.86 -1.87
C GLN A 150 -1.07 8.98 -1.14
N SER A 151 -1.44 10.06 -1.82
CA SER A 151 -2.20 11.16 -1.19
C SER A 151 -3.60 10.70 -0.79
N PHE A 152 -4.29 9.94 -1.64
CA PHE A 152 -5.58 9.33 -1.29
C PHE A 152 -5.42 8.28 -0.17
N ALA A 153 -4.35 7.49 -0.19
CA ALA A 153 -4.11 6.47 0.81
C ALA A 153 -4.02 7.04 2.23
N LEU A 154 -3.33 8.17 2.39
CA LEU A 154 -2.95 8.68 3.71
C LEU A 154 -3.72 9.92 4.15
N SER A 155 -4.20 10.74 3.21
CA SER A 155 -4.84 12.01 3.53
C SER A 155 -6.36 12.01 3.31
N LEU A 156 -6.94 10.99 2.67
CA LEU A 156 -8.38 10.99 2.37
C LEU A 156 -9.24 11.13 3.64
N GLN A 157 -8.82 10.54 4.77
CA GLN A 157 -9.57 10.63 6.03
C GLN A 157 -9.79 12.06 6.53
N THR A 158 -8.91 13.00 6.17
CA THR A 158 -9.02 14.40 6.60
C THR A 158 -9.91 15.22 5.66
N MET A 159 -10.20 14.69 4.47
CA MET A 159 -11.01 15.33 3.43
C MET A 159 -12.45 14.79 3.42
N ALA A 160 -12.65 13.54 3.85
CA ALA A 160 -13.95 12.87 3.82
C ALA A 160 -14.87 13.34 4.97
N ASP A 161 -16.17 13.37 4.69
CA ASP A 161 -17.23 13.57 5.67
C ASP A 161 -18.27 12.45 5.54
N ALA A 162 -18.34 11.58 6.55
CA ALA A 162 -19.25 10.44 6.54
C ALA A 162 -20.74 10.85 6.64
N ALA A 163 -21.04 12.10 7.03
CA ALA A 163 -22.41 12.61 7.07
C ALA A 163 -22.92 13.05 5.69
N ASP A 164 -22.02 13.28 4.73
CA ASP A 164 -22.34 13.70 3.37
C ASP A 164 -21.96 12.58 2.36
N PRO A 165 -22.94 11.95 1.70
CA PRO A 165 -22.66 10.92 0.69
C PRO A 165 -21.75 11.39 -0.46
N GLU A 166 -21.75 12.68 -0.79
CA GLU A 166 -20.88 13.25 -1.83
C GLU A 166 -19.42 13.44 -1.34
N LEU A 167 -19.19 13.35 -0.02
CA LEU A 167 -17.87 13.43 0.61
C LEU A 167 -17.48 12.14 1.34
N ALA A 168 -18.23 11.05 1.14
CA ALA A 168 -17.85 9.73 1.65
C ALA A 168 -16.63 9.16 0.88
N ASP A 169 -15.88 8.25 1.50
CA ASP A 169 -14.72 7.59 0.88
C ASP A 169 -15.01 7.05 -0.54
N GLU A 170 -16.22 6.55 -0.77
CA GLU A 170 -16.69 6.03 -2.06
C GLU A 170 -16.68 7.07 -3.18
N ALA A 171 -17.17 8.29 -2.91
CA ALA A 171 -17.16 9.38 -3.88
C ALA A 171 -15.72 9.75 -4.28
N PHE A 172 -14.79 9.72 -3.33
CA PHE A 172 -13.37 9.96 -3.59
C PHE A 172 -12.70 8.81 -4.35
N TYR A 173 -13.12 7.55 -4.16
CA TYR A 173 -12.62 6.44 -4.98
C TYR A 173 -13.10 6.54 -6.43
N ASP A 174 -14.33 7.00 -6.66
CA ASP A 174 -14.84 7.29 -7.99
C ASP A 174 -14.10 8.46 -8.66
N GLU A 175 -13.80 9.51 -7.89
CA GLU A 175 -13.00 10.64 -8.39
C GLU A 175 -11.56 10.20 -8.70
N LEU A 176 -10.93 9.38 -7.85
CA LEU A 176 -9.62 8.79 -8.14
C LEU A 176 -9.64 8.00 -9.44
N ARG A 177 -10.66 7.15 -9.66
CA ARG A 177 -10.83 6.43 -10.93
C ARG A 177 -10.88 7.40 -12.09
N HIS A 178 -11.66 8.48 -11.99
CA HIS A 178 -11.74 9.49 -13.03
C HIS A 178 -10.37 10.11 -13.34
N ILE A 179 -9.62 10.52 -12.31
CA ILE A 179 -8.28 11.09 -12.42
C ILE A 179 -7.33 10.11 -13.12
N LEU A 180 -7.34 8.84 -12.72
CA LEU A 180 -6.45 7.82 -13.28
C LEU A 180 -6.79 7.54 -14.77
N GLU A 181 -8.07 7.36 -15.11
CA GLU A 181 -8.51 7.16 -16.50
C GLU A 181 -8.09 8.33 -17.39
N ARG A 182 -8.34 9.57 -16.95
CA ARG A 182 -7.96 10.78 -17.69
C ARG A 182 -6.45 10.93 -17.84
N THR A 183 -5.70 10.59 -16.79
CA THR A 183 -4.24 10.67 -16.79
C THR A 183 -3.60 9.65 -17.72
N LEU A 184 -4.25 8.50 -17.94
CA LEU A 184 -3.72 7.40 -18.74
C LEU A 184 -4.25 7.35 -20.17
N ALA A 185 -5.39 7.97 -20.47
CA ALA A 185 -5.98 7.96 -21.80
C ALA A 185 -5.00 8.48 -22.89
N PRO A 186 -4.93 7.84 -24.08
CA PRO A 186 -4.10 8.24 -25.22
C PRO A 186 -4.31 9.68 -25.72
#